data_AF-A0A1A6HV32-F1
#
_entry.id   AF-A0A1A6HV32-F1
#
_cell.length_a   1.000
_cell.length_b   1.000
_cell.length_c   1.000
_cell.angle_alpha   90.00
_cell.angle_beta   90.00
_cell.angle_gamma   90.00
#
_symmetry.space_group_name_H-M   'P 1'
#
loop_
_entity.id
_entity.type
_entity.pdbx_description
1 polymer ?
#
loop_
_entity_poly.entity_id
_entity_poly.type
_entity_poly.pdbx_seq_one_letter_code
_entity_poly.pdbx_strand_id
1 'polypeptide(L)'
;MSSVPDTSSRFLLHLLVWNNDYQQLEKELRDQNAEALDPQGRTLPHLAVSLGHLESARVLLRHKADVTKENGQGWTVLHEAVSTGVPEMVYTVPQHQYYHNTSMALEGIPELLHTILEALDFYMQMKWEFASWVPVVSRICPNDVCRIWKSGAKLRGGDNWAELIEVNHDDRVVTTEHFDLSQEMERLTLDLMKPKSREVERRLTSPVISTSLDTKNIAFERIKSGFWGWRTDKTEVINGYEAKVYTVNNVSVITKIHTEHLTEEEEKRYQEDRNPLESLLGTWNISLVLKGTSL
;
A
#
# COMPACT_ATOMS: atom_id res chain seq x y z
N MET A 1 -8.79 39.70 -21.28
CA MET A 1 -9.42 38.48 -21.83
C MET A 1 -8.47 37.33 -21.54
N SER A 2 -8.71 36.56 -20.47
CA SER A 2 -7.92 35.35 -20.20
C SER A 2 -8.33 34.29 -21.21
N SER A 3 -7.41 33.86 -22.06
CA SER A 3 -7.60 32.73 -22.96
C SER A 3 -7.94 31.51 -22.14
N VAL A 4 -9.10 30.91 -22.39
CA VAL A 4 -9.45 29.58 -21.88
C VAL A 4 -8.34 28.64 -22.37
N PRO A 5 -7.66 27.89 -21.48
CA PRO A 5 -6.65 26.93 -21.92
C PRO A 5 -7.31 25.97 -22.91
N ASP A 6 -6.67 25.78 -24.07
CA ASP A 6 -7.13 24.82 -25.06
C ASP A 6 -7.34 23.46 -24.37
N THR A 7 -8.50 22.84 -24.57
CA THR A 7 -8.81 21.53 -23.98
C THR A 7 -7.78 20.48 -24.39
N SER A 8 -7.15 20.65 -25.55
CA SER A 8 -6.03 19.83 -26.01
C SER A 8 -4.79 19.97 -25.12
N SER A 9 -4.44 21.18 -24.67
CA SER A 9 -3.27 21.39 -23.80
C SER A 9 -3.48 20.83 -22.40
N ARG A 10 -4.72 20.86 -21.89
CA ARG A 10 -5.06 20.36 -20.55
C ARG A 10 -4.94 18.84 -20.42
N PHE A 11 -5.24 18.11 -21.49
CA PHE A 11 -5.25 16.65 -21.49
C PHE A 11 -4.21 16.04 -22.44
N LEU A 12 -3.17 16.81 -22.80
CA LEU A 12 -2.13 16.38 -23.73
C LEU A 12 -1.53 15.02 -23.35
N LEU A 13 -1.08 14.85 -22.10
CA LEU A 13 -0.52 13.58 -21.62
C LEU A 13 -1.53 12.41 -21.73
N HIS A 14 -2.82 12.67 -21.49
CA HIS A 14 -3.86 11.66 -21.61
C HIS A 14 -4.07 11.25 -23.07
N LEU A 15 -4.01 12.19 -24.02
CA LEU A 15 -4.09 11.91 -25.45
C LEU A 15 -2.88 11.10 -25.95
N LEU A 16 -1.68 11.40 -25.44
CA LEU A 16 -0.48 10.63 -25.77
C LEU A 16 -0.60 9.18 -25.29
N VAL A 17 -1.06 8.97 -24.04
CA VAL A 17 -1.35 7.63 -23.51
C VAL A 17 -2.44 6.93 -24.33
N TRP A 18 -3.53 7.65 -24.65
CA TRP A 18 -4.65 7.14 -25.45
C TRP A 18 -4.20 6.63 -26.82
N ASN A 19 -3.25 7.31 -27.46
CA ASN A 19 -2.71 6.93 -28.77
C ASN A 19 -1.51 5.95 -28.68
N ASN A 20 -1.11 5.55 -27.46
CA ASN A 20 0.13 4.81 -27.19
C ASN A 20 1.40 5.50 -27.69
N ASP A 21 1.43 6.83 -27.78
CA ASP A 21 2.62 7.58 -28.17
C ASP A 21 3.56 7.73 -26.97
N TYR A 22 4.14 6.60 -26.56
CA TYR A 22 5.01 6.51 -25.38
C TYR A 22 6.32 7.31 -25.56
N GLN A 23 6.77 7.51 -26.80
CA GLN A 23 7.99 8.26 -27.10
C GLN A 23 7.80 9.76 -26.88
N GLN A 24 6.67 10.32 -27.35
CA GLN A 24 6.35 11.71 -27.07
C GLN A 24 5.95 11.89 -25.60
N LEU A 25 5.22 10.91 -25.02
CA LEU A 25 4.89 10.89 -23.60
C LEU A 25 6.14 11.02 -22.70
N GLU A 26 7.18 10.24 -22.98
CA GLU A 26 8.44 10.27 -22.21
C GLU A 26 9.14 11.64 -22.26
N LYS A 27 9.02 12.36 -23.39
CA LYS A 27 9.57 13.71 -23.52
C LYS A 27 8.77 14.72 -22.71
N GLU A 28 7.45 14.69 -22.81
CA GLU A 28 6.53 15.65 -22.18
C GLU A 28 6.40 15.46 -20.66
N LEU A 29 6.60 14.24 -20.15
CA LEU A 29 6.55 13.92 -18.72
C LEU A 29 7.64 14.62 -17.88
N ARG A 30 8.70 15.13 -18.51
CA ARG A 30 9.77 15.86 -17.80
C ARG A 30 9.31 17.23 -17.31
N ASP A 31 8.39 17.86 -18.03
CA ASP A 31 8.01 19.26 -17.84
C ASP A 31 6.57 19.43 -17.32
N GLN A 32 5.81 18.34 -17.20
CA GLN A 32 4.38 18.35 -16.89
C GLN A 32 4.01 17.48 -15.68
N ASN A 33 2.87 17.79 -15.05
CA ASN A 33 2.37 17.05 -13.89
C ASN A 33 1.74 15.70 -14.31
N ALA A 34 2.42 14.59 -14.02
CA ALA A 34 1.95 13.22 -14.28
C ALA A 34 0.72 12.81 -13.45
N GLU A 35 0.36 13.57 -12.43
CA GLU A 35 -0.72 13.26 -11.48
C GLU A 35 -2.08 13.87 -11.88
N ALA A 36 -2.19 14.42 -13.08
CA ALA A 36 -3.45 14.93 -13.61
C ALA A 36 -4.47 13.79 -13.79
N LEU A 37 -5.74 14.09 -13.50
CA LEU A 37 -6.85 13.16 -13.67
C LEU A 37 -7.65 13.50 -14.93
N ASP A 38 -8.12 12.45 -15.61
CA ASP A 38 -9.07 12.60 -16.71
C ASP A 38 -10.50 12.88 -16.20
N PRO A 39 -11.48 13.16 -17.08
CA PRO A 39 -12.87 13.38 -16.69
C PRO A 39 -13.55 12.20 -15.96
N GLN A 40 -13.01 10.99 -16.07
CA GLN A 40 -13.46 9.78 -15.37
C GLN A 40 -12.74 9.58 -14.02
N GLY A 41 -11.86 10.51 -13.64
CA GLY A 41 -11.07 10.43 -12.41
C GLY A 41 -9.94 9.41 -12.48
N ARG A 42 -9.49 9.02 -13.68
CA ARG A 42 -8.37 8.10 -13.89
C ARG A 42 -7.06 8.89 -13.94
N THR A 43 -6.00 8.34 -13.34
CA THR A 43 -4.64 8.81 -13.57
C THR A 43 -4.11 8.30 -14.92
N LEU A 44 -2.99 8.85 -15.39
CA LEU A 44 -2.33 8.37 -16.61
C LEU A 44 -2.02 6.86 -16.57
N PRO A 45 -1.49 6.27 -15.47
CA PRO A 45 -1.32 4.83 -15.36
C PRO A 45 -2.61 4.02 -15.50
N HIS A 46 -3.72 4.46 -14.89
CA HIS A 46 -5.01 3.78 -15.05
C HIS A 46 -5.42 3.76 -16.52
N LEU A 47 -5.27 4.88 -17.22
CA LEU A 47 -5.60 4.96 -18.63
C LEU A 47 -4.74 4.00 -19.47
N ALA A 48 -3.42 4.03 -19.28
CA ALA A 48 -2.50 3.15 -20.02
C ALA A 48 -2.81 1.67 -19.79
N VAL A 49 -3.07 1.28 -18.54
CA VAL A 49 -3.39 -0.09 -18.17
C VAL A 49 -4.75 -0.52 -18.71
N SER A 50 -5.79 0.30 -18.55
CA SER A 50 -7.14 -0.02 -19.06
C SER A 50 -7.19 -0.17 -20.58
N LEU A 51 -6.30 0.51 -21.31
CA LEU A 51 -6.16 0.39 -22.77
C LEU A 51 -5.22 -0.76 -23.18
N GLY A 52 -4.53 -1.42 -22.24
CA GLY A 52 -3.53 -2.45 -22.54
C GLY A 52 -2.22 -1.90 -23.12
N HIS A 53 -1.97 -0.59 -22.99
CA HIS A 53 -0.83 0.10 -23.57
C HIS A 53 0.42 -0.07 -22.70
N LEU A 54 1.04 -1.26 -22.79
CA LEU A 54 2.17 -1.67 -21.93
C LEU A 54 3.35 -0.69 -21.96
N GLU A 55 3.73 -0.19 -23.13
CA GLU A 55 4.89 0.72 -23.24
C GLU A 55 4.61 2.10 -22.63
N SER A 56 3.39 2.63 -22.81
CA SER A 56 2.96 3.85 -22.12
C SER A 56 2.93 3.64 -20.59
N ALA A 57 2.45 2.48 -20.12
CA ALA A 57 2.47 2.14 -18.70
C ALA A 57 3.90 2.06 -18.15
N ARG A 58 4.84 1.42 -18.86
CA ARG A 58 6.26 1.35 -18.48
C ARG A 58 6.91 2.72 -18.37
N VAL A 59 6.66 3.61 -19.33
CA VAL A 59 7.17 5.00 -19.29
C VAL A 59 6.66 5.70 -18.03
N LEU A 60 5.35 5.65 -17.77
CA LEU A 60 4.75 6.28 -16.59
C LEU A 60 5.32 5.71 -15.27
N LEU A 61 5.48 4.39 -15.19
CA LEU A 61 6.04 3.72 -14.02
C LEU A 61 7.52 4.07 -13.79
N ARG A 62 8.33 4.20 -14.85
CA ARG A 62 9.72 4.70 -14.75
C ARG A 62 9.78 6.11 -14.18
N HIS A 63 8.82 6.95 -14.54
CA HIS A 63 8.66 8.31 -14.02
C HIS A 63 7.98 8.37 -12.63
N LYS A 64 7.94 7.25 -11.88
CA LYS A 64 7.44 7.15 -10.50
C LYS A 64 5.98 7.60 -10.34
N ALA A 65 5.15 7.43 -11.38
CA ALA A 65 3.73 7.73 -11.28
C ALA A 65 3.06 6.92 -10.15
N ASP A 66 2.15 7.55 -9.40
CA ASP A 66 1.48 6.91 -8.28
C ASP A 66 0.45 5.85 -8.74
N VAL A 67 0.70 4.60 -8.38
CA VAL A 67 -0.15 3.44 -8.71
C VAL A 67 -1.13 3.08 -7.60
N THR A 68 -1.03 3.73 -6.44
CA THR A 68 -1.85 3.44 -5.26
C THR A 68 -3.17 4.21 -5.26
N LYS A 69 -3.25 5.29 -6.05
CA LYS A 69 -4.49 6.06 -6.21
C LYS A 69 -5.60 5.20 -6.77
N GLU A 70 -6.80 5.45 -6.27
CA GLU A 70 -8.01 4.87 -6.83
C GLU A 70 -8.60 5.78 -7.91
N ASN A 71 -9.12 5.18 -8.98
CA ASN A 71 -9.89 5.89 -10.00
C ASN A 71 -11.30 6.27 -9.50
N GLY A 72 -12.10 6.92 -10.34
CA GLY A 72 -13.48 7.31 -10.01
C GLY A 72 -14.41 6.14 -9.61
N GLN A 73 -14.00 4.89 -9.88
CA GLN A 73 -14.72 3.68 -9.49
C GLN A 73 -14.14 3.02 -8.24
N GLY A 74 -13.10 3.57 -7.61
CA GLY A 74 -12.48 3.00 -6.40
C GLY A 74 -11.50 1.85 -6.69
N TRP A 75 -10.97 1.75 -7.92
CA TRP A 75 -10.00 0.73 -8.30
C TRP A 75 -8.60 1.33 -8.43
N THR A 76 -7.58 0.59 -7.99
CA THR A 76 -6.18 0.99 -8.16
C THR A 76 -5.67 0.53 -9.52
N VAL A 77 -4.49 1.01 -9.91
CA VAL A 77 -3.85 0.61 -11.17
C VAL A 77 -3.60 -0.90 -11.22
N LEU A 78 -3.25 -1.53 -10.10
CA LEU A 78 -3.04 -2.97 -10.02
C LEU A 78 -4.37 -3.75 -10.19
N HIS A 79 -5.47 -3.24 -9.65
CA HIS A 79 -6.79 -3.85 -9.86
C HIS A 79 -7.16 -3.87 -11.35
N GLU A 80 -7.01 -2.74 -12.03
CA GLU A 80 -7.23 -2.63 -13.48
C GLU A 80 -6.29 -3.55 -14.28
N ALA A 81 -5.03 -3.67 -13.87
CA ALA A 81 -4.05 -4.52 -14.55
C ALA A 81 -4.46 -5.99 -14.55
N VAL A 82 -5.02 -6.48 -13.44
CA VAL A 82 -5.55 -7.85 -13.35
C VAL A 82 -6.76 -8.02 -14.26
N SER A 83 -7.64 -7.02 -14.33
CA SER A 83 -8.81 -7.04 -15.20
C SER A 83 -8.46 -7.10 -16.70
N THR A 84 -7.25 -6.69 -17.11
CA THR A 84 -6.81 -6.84 -18.51
C THR A 84 -6.57 -8.29 -18.94
N GLY A 85 -6.36 -9.20 -17.98
CA GLY A 85 -5.96 -10.58 -18.25
C GLY A 85 -4.54 -10.74 -18.82
N VAL A 86 -3.78 -9.66 -18.99
CA VAL A 86 -2.42 -9.68 -19.57
C VAL A 86 -1.37 -9.88 -18.46
N PRO A 87 -0.66 -11.01 -18.42
CA PRO A 87 0.33 -11.29 -17.37
C PRO A 87 1.41 -10.22 -17.26
N GLU A 88 1.89 -9.72 -18.40
CA GLU A 88 2.88 -8.66 -18.49
C GLU A 88 2.45 -7.40 -17.76
N MET A 89 1.18 -6.99 -17.91
CA MET A 89 0.65 -5.81 -17.23
C MET A 89 0.56 -6.04 -15.72
N VAL A 90 0.09 -7.22 -15.30
CA VAL A 90 -0.09 -7.60 -13.89
C VAL A 90 1.21 -7.58 -13.10
N TYR A 91 2.33 -8.04 -13.69
CA TYR A 91 3.60 -8.02 -12.98
C TYR A 91 4.39 -6.72 -13.14
N THR A 92 4.22 -5.98 -14.24
CA THR A 92 5.01 -4.75 -14.48
C THR A 92 4.73 -3.68 -13.42
N VAL A 93 3.47 -3.49 -13.02
CA VAL A 93 3.07 -2.53 -11.98
C VAL A 93 3.76 -2.80 -10.63
N PRO A 94 3.60 -3.97 -10.00
CA PRO A 94 4.25 -4.26 -8.71
C PRO A 94 5.76 -4.34 -8.83
N GLN A 95 6.31 -4.86 -9.94
CA GLN A 95 7.76 -4.92 -10.16
C GLN A 95 8.40 -3.53 -10.08
N HIS A 96 7.82 -2.54 -10.76
CA HIS A 96 8.30 -1.16 -10.69
C HIS A 96 8.13 -0.55 -9.28
N GLN A 97 7.02 -0.86 -8.60
CA GLN A 97 6.79 -0.36 -7.24
C GLN A 97 7.81 -0.94 -6.25
N TYR A 98 8.09 -2.25 -6.29
CA TYR A 98 9.12 -2.89 -5.48
C TYR A 98 10.49 -2.30 -5.77
N TYR A 99 10.85 -2.15 -7.04
CA TYR A 99 12.11 -1.54 -7.43
C TYR A 99 12.27 -0.12 -6.86
N HIS A 100 11.26 0.74 -7.01
CA HIS A 100 11.32 2.11 -6.48
C HIS A 100 11.41 2.13 -4.95
N ASN A 101 10.62 1.31 -4.25
CA ASN A 101 10.67 1.23 -2.79
C ASN A 101 12.03 0.74 -2.29
N THR A 102 12.61 -0.28 -2.94
CA THR A 102 13.94 -0.80 -2.59
C THR A 102 15.03 0.23 -2.91
N SER A 103 14.96 0.91 -4.06
CA SER A 103 15.91 1.98 -4.41
C SER A 103 15.90 3.10 -3.37
N MET A 104 14.71 3.61 -3.01
CA MET A 104 14.57 4.65 -1.99
C MET A 104 15.04 4.19 -0.61
N ALA A 105 14.77 2.93 -0.25
CA ALA A 105 15.27 2.38 1.00
C ALA A 105 16.80 2.36 1.01
N LEU A 106 17.44 1.85 -0.05
CA LEU A 106 18.91 1.79 -0.16
C LEU A 106 19.56 3.18 -0.17
N GLU A 107 18.95 4.16 -0.86
CA GLU A 107 19.41 5.55 -0.87
C GLU A 107 19.36 6.21 0.53
N GLY A 108 18.44 5.79 1.39
CA GLY A 108 18.32 6.28 2.76
C GLY A 108 19.23 5.57 3.78
N ILE A 109 19.80 4.41 3.42
CA ILE A 109 20.67 3.64 4.34
C ILE A 109 21.89 4.45 4.82
N PRO A 110 22.61 5.21 3.98
CA PRO A 110 23.75 6.02 4.42
C PRO A 110 23.42 6.98 5.57
N GLU A 111 22.33 7.74 5.46
CA GLU A 111 21.88 8.69 6.49
C GLU A 111 21.47 7.97 7.78
N LEU A 112 20.79 6.82 7.65
CA LEU A 112 20.44 5.96 8.78
C LEU A 112 21.69 5.38 9.46
N LEU A 113 22.69 4.94 8.69
CA LEU A 113 23.95 4.40 9.22
C LEU A 113 24.71 5.48 9.99
N HIS A 114 24.82 6.69 9.44
CA HIS A 114 25.43 7.82 10.13
C HIS A 114 24.75 8.06 11.49
N THR A 115 23.42 8.10 11.50
CA THR A 115 22.62 8.30 12.72
C THR A 115 22.83 7.18 13.75
N ILE A 116 22.89 5.92 13.31
CA ILE A 116 23.11 4.75 14.17
C ILE A 116 24.53 4.75 14.76
N LEU A 117 25.53 5.17 13.98
CA LEU A 117 26.92 5.25 14.43
C LEU A 117 27.12 6.35 15.49
N GLU A 118 26.43 7.48 15.34
CA GLU A 118 26.46 8.59 16.31
C GLU A 118 25.59 8.35 17.56
N ALA A 119 24.58 7.48 17.47
CA ALA A 119 23.71 7.17 18.59
C ALA A 119 24.51 6.58 19.78
N LEU A 120 24.09 6.84 21.02
CA LEU A 120 24.63 6.15 22.19
C LEU A 120 24.24 4.67 22.18
N ASP A 121 24.88 3.87 23.03
CA ASP A 121 24.47 2.47 23.23
C ASP A 121 23.00 2.40 23.65
N PHE A 122 22.23 1.55 22.98
CA PHE A 122 20.82 1.40 23.24
C PHE A 122 20.35 -0.04 23.08
N TYR A 123 19.36 -0.39 23.90
CA TYR A 123 18.54 -1.58 23.71
C TYR A 123 17.18 -1.11 23.21
N MET A 124 16.74 -1.64 22.08
CA MET A 124 15.43 -1.38 21.51
C MET A 124 14.67 -2.68 21.36
N GLN A 125 13.45 -2.72 21.86
CA GLN A 125 12.52 -3.82 21.65
C GLN A 125 11.35 -3.29 20.83
N MET A 126 11.30 -3.65 19.56
CA MET A 126 10.18 -3.37 18.69
C MET A 126 9.21 -4.54 18.75
N LYS A 127 8.01 -4.28 19.26
CA LYS A 127 6.92 -5.24 19.23
C LYS A 127 5.92 -4.74 18.20
N TRP A 128 5.68 -5.56 17.19
CA TRP A 128 4.64 -5.29 16.20
C TRP A 128 3.42 -6.13 16.57
N GLU A 129 2.32 -5.46 16.92
CA GLU A 129 1.03 -6.10 17.16
C GLU A 129 0.05 -5.63 16.10
N PHE A 130 -0.39 -6.57 15.25
CA PHE A 130 -1.47 -6.30 14.30
C PHE A 130 -2.82 -6.54 14.98
N ALA A 131 -3.44 -5.46 15.44
CA ALA A 131 -4.81 -5.49 15.91
C ALA A 131 -5.76 -5.27 14.72
N SER A 132 -6.45 -6.32 14.29
CA SER A 132 -7.57 -6.21 13.34
C SER A 132 -8.88 -6.54 14.05
N TRP A 133 -9.91 -5.77 13.75
CA TRP A 133 -11.29 -6.04 14.18
C TRP A 133 -11.90 -7.23 13.43
N VAL A 134 -11.28 -7.66 12.32
CA VAL A 134 -11.70 -8.80 11.51
C VAL A 134 -11.21 -10.10 12.18
N PRO A 135 -12.12 -11.03 12.55
CA PRO A 135 -11.73 -12.33 13.07
C PRO A 135 -10.76 -13.05 12.10
N VAL A 136 -9.74 -13.73 12.65
CA VAL A 136 -8.69 -14.49 11.92
C VAL A 136 -7.52 -13.66 11.34
N VAL A 137 -7.69 -12.36 11.04
CA VAL A 137 -6.58 -11.54 10.49
C VAL A 137 -5.42 -11.42 11.50
N SER A 138 -5.73 -11.23 12.79
CA SER A 138 -4.71 -11.20 13.86
C SER A 138 -4.01 -12.56 14.12
N ARG A 139 -4.53 -13.68 13.60
CA ARG A 139 -3.88 -15.00 13.68
C ARG A 139 -2.93 -15.29 12.53
N ILE A 140 -3.08 -14.59 11.41
CA ILE A 140 -2.28 -14.79 10.19
C ILE A 140 -1.16 -13.75 10.10
N CYS A 141 -1.32 -12.60 10.78
CA CYS A 141 -0.27 -11.60 10.89
C CYS A 141 0.84 -12.07 11.85
N PRO A 142 2.11 -11.97 11.46
CA PRO A 142 3.23 -12.30 12.33
C PRO A 142 3.22 -11.38 13.55
N ASN A 143 3.27 -11.99 14.74
CA ASN A 143 3.48 -11.30 16.01
C ASN A 143 4.98 -11.43 16.32
N ASP A 144 5.76 -10.46 15.85
CA ASP A 144 7.21 -10.50 16.03
C ASP A 144 7.67 -9.42 17.00
N VAL A 145 8.50 -9.86 17.95
CA VAL A 145 9.23 -8.99 18.87
C VAL A 145 10.68 -8.96 18.39
N CYS A 146 11.05 -7.92 17.66
CA CYS A 146 12.43 -7.69 17.28
C CYS A 146 13.15 -6.99 18.45
N ARG A 147 14.25 -7.57 18.92
CA ARG A 147 15.13 -6.95 19.94
C ARG A 147 16.43 -6.57 19.27
N ILE A 148 16.72 -5.27 19.23
CA ILE A 148 17.92 -4.68 18.64
C ILE A 148 18.81 -4.18 19.77
N TRP A 149 20.03 -4.68 19.82
CA TRP A 149 21.00 -4.38 20.86
C TRP A 149 22.17 -3.66 20.19
N LYS A 150 22.30 -2.36 20.46
CA LYS A 150 23.41 -1.54 19.98
C LYS A 150 24.34 -1.29 21.16
N SER A 151 25.52 -1.89 21.12
CA SER A 151 26.56 -1.67 22.14
C SER A 151 27.92 -1.48 21.48
N GLY A 152 28.55 -0.33 21.72
CA GLY A 152 29.81 0.09 21.13
C GLY A 152 29.79 0.19 19.60
N ALA A 153 30.95 -0.02 18.99
CA ALA A 153 31.19 0.00 17.54
C ALA A 153 30.92 -1.35 16.85
N LYS A 154 29.82 -2.04 17.21
CA LYS A 154 29.41 -3.34 16.64
C LYS A 154 28.77 -3.22 15.25
N LEU A 155 28.27 -2.04 14.93
CA LEU A 155 28.09 -1.59 13.56
C LEU A 155 29.25 -0.63 13.25
N ARG A 156 29.97 -0.86 12.16
CA ARG A 156 30.92 0.10 11.60
C ARG A 156 30.43 0.47 10.20
N GLY A 157 30.73 1.66 9.73
CA GLY A 157 30.31 2.03 8.39
C GLY A 157 30.82 3.40 8.00
N GLY A 158 30.75 3.67 6.72
CA GLY A 158 30.92 4.99 6.13
C GLY A 158 29.79 5.24 5.13
N ASP A 159 29.88 6.32 4.36
CA ASP A 159 28.80 6.78 3.48
C ASP A 159 28.25 5.68 2.54
N ASN A 160 29.09 4.74 2.11
CA ASN A 160 28.74 3.73 1.10
C ASN A 160 28.99 2.28 1.54
N TRP A 161 29.29 2.02 2.82
CA TRP A 161 29.51 0.65 3.30
C TRP A 161 29.13 0.49 4.77
N ALA A 162 28.77 -0.73 5.16
CA ALA A 162 28.54 -1.10 6.54
C ALA A 162 29.20 -2.45 6.86
N GLU A 163 29.71 -2.60 8.08
CA GLU A 163 30.12 -3.87 8.66
C GLU A 163 29.27 -4.17 9.89
N LEU A 164 28.61 -5.33 9.85
CA LEU A 164 27.91 -5.90 10.99
C LEU A 164 28.84 -6.90 11.67
N ILE A 165 29.13 -6.68 12.94
CA ILE A 165 29.92 -7.60 13.76
C ILE A 165 28.97 -8.35 14.70
N GLU A 166 28.72 -9.62 14.39
CA GLU A 166 27.98 -10.52 15.26
C GLU A 166 28.92 -11.26 16.21
N VAL A 167 28.64 -11.23 17.51
CA VAL A 167 29.43 -11.92 18.53
C VAL A 167 28.57 -13.01 19.16
N ASN A 168 28.86 -14.26 18.84
CA ASN A 168 28.27 -15.41 19.50
C ASN A 168 29.10 -15.76 20.74
N HIS A 169 28.56 -15.45 21.92
CA HIS A 169 29.24 -15.66 23.21
C HIS A 169 29.30 -17.14 23.62
N ASP A 170 28.34 -17.95 23.19
CA ASP A 170 28.25 -19.37 23.55
C ASP A 170 29.31 -20.18 22.79
N ASP A 171 29.46 -19.90 21.50
CA ASP A 171 30.44 -20.57 20.63
C ASP A 171 31.79 -19.84 20.60
N ARG A 172 31.88 -18.65 21.21
CA ARG A 172 33.05 -17.75 21.20
C ARG A 172 33.53 -17.40 19.79
N VAL A 173 32.59 -17.22 18.86
CA VAL A 173 32.85 -16.85 17.47
C VAL A 173 32.43 -15.41 17.23
N VAL A 174 33.23 -14.69 16.45
CA VAL A 174 32.87 -13.38 15.92
C VAL A 174 32.74 -13.50 14.40
N THR A 175 31.56 -13.16 13.88
CA THR A 175 31.29 -13.10 12.46
C THR A 175 31.25 -11.63 12.05
N THR A 176 31.84 -11.30 10.91
CA THR A 176 31.77 -9.95 10.33
C THR A 176 31.19 -10.06 8.94
N GLU A 177 30.08 -9.37 8.71
CA GLU A 177 29.47 -9.23 7.39
C GLU A 177 29.73 -7.82 6.88
N HIS A 178 30.33 -7.72 5.70
CA HIS A 178 30.62 -6.45 5.04
C HIS A 178 29.61 -6.22 3.91
N PHE A 179 29.00 -5.04 3.91
CA PHE A 179 27.99 -4.60 2.95
C PHE A 179 28.54 -3.40 2.17
N ASP A 180 28.78 -3.58 0.87
CA ASP A 180 29.09 -2.48 -0.04
C ASP A 180 27.78 -1.99 -0.67
N LEU A 181 27.28 -0.84 -0.19
CA LEU A 181 26.00 -0.28 -0.63
C LEU A 181 26.06 0.21 -2.08
N SER A 182 27.24 0.63 -2.56
CA SER A 182 27.40 1.05 -3.95
C SER A 182 27.26 -0.14 -4.90
N GLN A 183 27.89 -1.25 -4.55
CA GLN A 183 27.78 -2.49 -5.31
C GLN A 183 26.35 -3.05 -5.28
N GLU A 184 25.66 -2.99 -4.14
CA GLU A 184 24.27 -3.43 -4.05
C GLU A 184 23.31 -2.54 -4.86
N MET A 185 23.55 -1.22 -4.89
CA MET A 185 22.81 -0.30 -5.74
C MET A 185 23.07 -0.55 -7.24
N GLU A 186 24.31 -0.85 -7.64
CA GLU A 186 24.66 -1.16 -9.03
C GLU A 186 24.05 -2.50 -9.51
N ARG A 187 23.95 -3.48 -8.60
CA ARG A 187 23.30 -4.77 -8.88
C ARG A 187 21.78 -4.69 -8.92
N LEU A 188 21.18 -3.68 -8.27
CA LEU A 188 19.74 -3.49 -8.24
C LEU A 188 19.23 -3.17 -9.64
N THR A 189 18.62 -4.14 -10.30
CA THR A 189 17.97 -3.96 -11.59
C THR A 189 16.49 -4.30 -11.49
N LEU A 190 15.68 -3.66 -12.34
CA LEU A 190 14.25 -3.93 -12.42
C LEU A 190 13.97 -5.43 -12.66
N ASP A 191 14.80 -6.10 -13.46
CA ASP A 191 14.64 -7.52 -13.81
C ASP A 191 14.75 -8.46 -12.60
N LEU A 192 15.47 -8.07 -11.54
CA LEU A 192 15.56 -8.85 -10.29
C LEU A 192 14.26 -8.79 -9.48
N MET A 193 13.37 -7.83 -9.75
CA MET A 193 12.11 -7.61 -9.01
C MET A 193 10.91 -8.33 -9.64
N LYS A 194 11.13 -9.30 -10.54
CA LYS A 194 10.04 -10.05 -11.16
C LYS A 194 9.33 -10.93 -10.13
N PRO A 195 7.99 -10.80 -9.97
CA PRO A 195 7.25 -11.71 -9.11
C PRO A 195 7.27 -13.13 -9.69
N LYS A 196 7.13 -14.12 -8.81
CA LYS A 196 7.07 -15.54 -9.20
C LYS A 196 5.85 -15.78 -10.10
N SER A 197 6.00 -16.59 -11.15
CA SER A 197 4.92 -16.86 -12.13
C SER A 197 3.63 -17.36 -11.48
N ARG A 198 3.72 -18.26 -10.49
CA ARG A 198 2.56 -18.76 -9.73
C ARG A 198 1.77 -17.65 -9.03
N GLU A 199 2.45 -16.60 -8.59
CA GLU A 199 1.84 -15.48 -7.87
C GLU A 199 1.13 -14.51 -8.83
N VAL A 200 1.61 -14.42 -10.07
CA VAL A 200 0.93 -13.71 -11.17
C VAL A 200 -0.28 -14.50 -11.64
N GLU A 201 -0.10 -15.81 -11.89
CA GLU A 201 -1.17 -16.74 -12.25
C GLU A 201 -2.30 -16.70 -11.24
N ARG A 202 -1.99 -16.81 -9.93
CA ARG A 202 -2.99 -16.71 -8.87
C ARG A 202 -3.82 -15.43 -8.95
N ARG A 203 -3.21 -14.27 -9.27
CA ARG A 203 -3.96 -13.01 -9.42
C ARG A 203 -4.87 -13.01 -10.64
N LEU A 204 -4.42 -13.60 -11.75
CA LEU A 204 -5.20 -13.71 -12.98
C LEU A 204 -6.36 -14.70 -12.86
N THR A 205 -6.22 -15.75 -12.04
CA THR A 205 -7.26 -16.79 -11.88
C THR A 205 -8.12 -16.60 -10.63
N SER A 206 -7.98 -15.46 -9.93
CA SER A 206 -8.77 -15.13 -8.74
C SER A 206 -9.53 -13.82 -8.93
N PRO A 207 -10.69 -13.65 -8.29
CA PRO A 207 -11.41 -12.38 -8.31
C PRO A 207 -10.57 -11.26 -7.70
N VAL A 208 -10.69 -10.06 -8.25
CA VAL A 208 -10.15 -8.85 -7.63
C VAL A 208 -11.17 -8.35 -6.62
N ILE A 209 -10.78 -8.26 -5.35
CA ILE A 209 -11.67 -7.86 -4.25
C ILE A 209 -11.12 -6.58 -3.62
N SER A 210 -11.94 -5.52 -3.60
CA SER A 210 -11.64 -4.26 -2.91
C SER A 210 -12.70 -4.01 -1.84
N THR A 211 -12.28 -3.90 -0.58
CA THR A 211 -13.15 -3.56 0.55
C THR A 211 -12.76 -2.20 1.12
N SER A 212 -13.72 -1.29 1.16
CA SER A 212 -13.53 0.09 1.63
C SER A 212 -14.62 0.47 2.65
N LEU A 213 -14.29 1.42 3.53
CA LEU A 213 -15.25 2.05 4.43
C LEU A 213 -15.77 3.33 3.77
N ASP A 214 -17.07 3.40 3.48
CA ASP A 214 -17.69 4.65 3.06
C ASP A 214 -17.88 5.55 4.28
N THR A 215 -17.14 6.65 4.26
CA THR A 215 -17.11 7.63 5.34
C THR A 215 -18.05 8.80 5.12
N LYS A 216 -18.71 8.90 3.96
CA LYS A 216 -19.48 10.10 3.55
C LYS A 216 -20.61 10.46 4.50
N ASN A 217 -21.24 9.47 5.12
CA ASN A 217 -22.43 9.65 5.95
C ASN A 217 -22.21 9.29 7.42
N ILE A 218 -20.95 9.05 7.84
CA ILE A 218 -20.63 8.66 9.20
C ILE A 218 -21.08 9.74 10.17
N ALA A 219 -21.86 9.35 11.17
CA ALA A 219 -22.32 10.22 12.24
C ALA A 219 -21.85 9.69 13.60
N PHE A 220 -21.50 10.59 14.51
CA PHE A 220 -21.04 10.25 15.85
C PHE A 220 -22.08 10.70 16.88
N GLU A 221 -22.52 9.78 17.73
CA GLU A 221 -23.51 10.05 18.78
C GLU A 221 -22.94 9.69 20.15
N ARG A 222 -23.18 10.57 21.14
CA ARG A 222 -22.77 10.32 22.53
C ARG A 222 -23.58 9.18 23.12
N ILE A 223 -22.90 8.14 23.59
CA ILE A 223 -23.57 7.08 24.35
C ILE A 223 -23.99 7.66 25.68
N LYS A 224 -25.23 7.41 26.10
CA LYS A 224 -25.75 7.84 27.41
C LYS A 224 -25.94 6.65 28.34
N SER A 225 -25.63 6.82 29.62
CA SER A 225 -25.81 5.84 30.70
C SER A 225 -26.72 6.39 31.81
N GLY A 226 -27.48 5.52 32.48
CA GLY A 226 -28.38 5.86 33.59
C GLY A 226 -29.70 5.07 33.57
N PHE A 227 -30.41 5.00 34.70
CA PHE A 227 -31.72 4.33 34.83
C PHE A 227 -32.81 5.38 35.08
N TRP A 228 -33.93 5.26 34.35
CA TRP A 228 -35.17 6.06 34.49
C TRP A 228 -34.97 7.59 34.49
N GLY A 229 -35.04 8.23 33.32
CA GLY A 229 -35.14 9.70 33.18
C GLY A 229 -33.84 10.49 33.40
N TRP A 230 -32.90 9.96 34.18
CA TRP A 230 -31.60 10.58 34.45
C TRP A 230 -30.52 9.94 33.58
N ARG A 231 -30.37 10.42 32.35
CA ARG A 231 -29.34 9.95 31.40
C ARG A 231 -28.19 10.95 31.34
N THR A 232 -26.98 10.52 31.69
CA THR A 232 -25.74 11.28 31.53
C THR A 232 -24.90 10.71 30.39
N ASP A 233 -24.02 11.52 29.81
CA ASP A 233 -23.05 11.02 28.83
C ASP A 233 -22.18 9.94 29.48
N LYS A 234 -22.01 8.82 28.77
CA LYS A 234 -21.20 7.70 29.20
C LYS A 234 -19.73 8.06 29.05
N THR A 235 -19.00 7.98 30.15
CA THR A 235 -17.55 8.03 30.18
C THR A 235 -16.98 6.69 30.68
N GLU A 236 -15.80 6.34 30.20
CA GLU A 236 -15.06 5.14 30.61
C GLU A 236 -13.60 5.50 30.82
N VAL A 237 -12.95 4.91 31.83
CA VAL A 237 -11.52 5.12 32.07
C VAL A 237 -10.72 4.18 31.18
N ILE A 238 -9.87 4.73 30.31
CA ILE A 238 -8.95 3.99 29.44
C ILE A 238 -7.53 4.45 29.76
N ASN A 239 -6.68 3.52 30.22
CA ASN A 239 -5.28 3.81 30.59
C ASN A 239 -5.12 4.99 31.57
N GLY A 240 -6.05 5.14 32.51
CA GLY A 240 -6.03 6.22 33.51
C GLY A 240 -6.62 7.56 33.06
N TYR A 241 -7.04 7.68 31.80
CA TYR A 241 -7.70 8.88 31.28
C TYR A 241 -9.21 8.64 31.13
N GLU A 242 -10.01 9.65 31.47
CA GLU A 242 -11.45 9.59 31.26
C GLU A 242 -11.78 9.82 29.78
N ALA A 243 -12.35 8.81 29.13
CA ALA A 243 -12.71 8.82 27.72
C ALA A 243 -14.22 8.97 27.56
N LYS A 244 -14.65 9.83 26.61
CA LYS A 244 -16.04 9.94 26.20
C LYS A 244 -16.37 8.83 25.22
N VAL A 245 -17.51 8.16 25.41
CA VAL A 245 -17.91 7.03 24.56
C VAL A 245 -18.90 7.51 23.49
N TYR A 246 -18.58 7.22 22.24
CA TYR A 246 -19.41 7.52 21.07
C TYR A 246 -19.85 6.22 20.37
N THR A 247 -21.08 6.20 19.87
CA THR A 247 -21.49 5.29 18.80
C THR A 247 -21.27 5.98 17.47
N VAL A 248 -20.73 5.23 16.52
CA VAL A 248 -20.57 5.63 15.13
C VAL A 248 -21.70 4.97 14.34
N ASN A 249 -22.55 5.80 13.77
CA ASN A 249 -23.67 5.40 12.94
C ASN A 249 -23.34 5.58 11.46
N ASN A 250 -24.04 4.85 10.61
CA ASN A 250 -23.92 4.90 9.15
C ASN A 250 -22.52 4.57 8.61
N VAL A 251 -21.74 3.74 9.31
CA VAL A 251 -20.50 3.21 8.74
C VAL A 251 -20.91 2.17 7.71
N SER A 252 -20.66 2.46 6.44
CA SER A 252 -20.92 1.50 5.38
C SER A 252 -19.63 0.80 4.96
N VAL A 253 -19.65 -0.54 4.93
CA VAL A 253 -18.57 -1.31 4.30
C VAL A 253 -19.00 -1.64 2.87
N ILE A 254 -18.23 -1.16 1.91
CA ILE A 254 -18.44 -1.43 0.49
C ILE A 254 -17.40 -2.46 0.06
N THR A 255 -17.84 -3.64 -0.34
CA THR A 255 -17.00 -4.64 -1.00
C THR A 255 -17.36 -4.66 -2.48
N LYS A 256 -16.36 -4.44 -3.33
CA LYS A 256 -16.45 -4.56 -4.79
C LYS A 256 -15.67 -5.78 -5.20
N ILE A 257 -16.25 -6.58 -6.09
CA ILE A 257 -15.65 -7.78 -6.64
C ILE A 257 -15.65 -7.64 -8.15
N HIS A 258 -14.49 -7.83 -8.77
CA HIS A 258 -14.31 -7.83 -10.21
C HIS A 258 -13.91 -9.23 -10.67
N THR A 259 -14.69 -9.79 -11.59
CA THR A 259 -14.53 -11.15 -12.12
C THR A 259 -14.48 -11.20 -13.65
N GLU A 260 -14.58 -10.06 -14.35
CA GLU A 260 -14.70 -10.03 -15.83
C GLU A 260 -13.52 -10.69 -16.57
N HIS A 261 -12.36 -10.78 -15.92
CA HIS A 261 -11.16 -11.43 -16.46
C HIS A 261 -11.12 -12.95 -16.22
N LEU A 262 -12.03 -13.48 -15.39
CA LEU A 262 -12.10 -14.91 -15.08
C LEU A 262 -12.84 -15.68 -16.16
N THR A 263 -12.43 -16.93 -16.37
CA THR A 263 -13.21 -17.90 -17.14
C THR A 263 -14.47 -18.34 -16.38
N GLU A 264 -15.47 -18.85 -17.10
CA GLU A 264 -16.69 -19.38 -16.48
C GLU A 264 -16.41 -20.48 -15.44
N GLU A 265 -15.39 -21.31 -15.69
CA GLU A 265 -14.96 -22.36 -14.76
C GLU A 265 -14.35 -21.78 -13.48
N GLU A 266 -13.51 -20.74 -13.59
CA GLU A 266 -12.89 -20.06 -12.45
C GLU A 266 -13.93 -19.31 -11.62
N GLU A 267 -14.85 -18.61 -12.28
CA GLU A 267 -15.94 -17.93 -11.62
C GLU A 267 -16.82 -18.93 -10.86
N LYS A 268 -17.15 -20.06 -11.49
CA LYS A 268 -17.93 -21.12 -10.85
C LYS A 268 -17.19 -21.74 -9.66
N ARG A 269 -15.89 -22.04 -9.79
CA ARG A 269 -15.06 -22.52 -8.67
C ARG A 269 -15.09 -21.53 -7.50
N TYR A 270 -14.94 -20.24 -7.80
CA TYR A 270 -15.02 -19.19 -6.78
C TYR A 270 -16.41 -19.14 -6.12
N GLN A 271 -17.49 -19.24 -6.88
CA GLN A 271 -18.85 -19.26 -6.35
C GLN A 271 -19.12 -20.48 -5.45
N GLU A 272 -18.55 -21.64 -5.79
CA GLU A 272 -18.66 -22.89 -5.03
C GLU A 272 -17.84 -22.88 -3.73
N ASP A 273 -16.64 -22.29 -3.74
CA ASP A 273 -15.74 -22.18 -2.58
C ASP A 273 -16.15 -21.06 -1.59
N ARG A 274 -17.15 -20.24 -1.96
CA ARG A 274 -17.55 -19.06 -1.20
C ARG A 274 -18.15 -19.46 0.16
N ASN A 275 -17.46 -19.10 1.24
CA ASN A 275 -17.99 -19.32 2.59
C ASN A 275 -19.26 -18.48 2.82
N PRO A 276 -20.21 -18.91 3.68
CA PRO A 276 -21.42 -18.14 3.96
C PRO A 276 -21.17 -16.76 4.61
N LEU A 277 -19.98 -16.52 5.18
CA LEU A 277 -19.54 -15.19 5.61
C LEU A 277 -19.06 -14.29 4.46
N GLU A 278 -18.64 -14.88 3.34
CA GLU A 278 -18.28 -14.16 2.11
C GLU A 278 -19.49 -13.94 1.20
N SER A 279 -20.52 -14.80 1.26
CA SER A 279 -21.84 -14.56 0.63
C SER A 279 -22.57 -13.38 1.28
N LEU A 280 -22.18 -13.03 2.49
CA LEU A 280 -22.65 -11.89 3.24
C LEU A 280 -22.03 -10.56 2.75
N LEU A 281 -21.00 -10.50 1.91
CA LEU A 281 -20.30 -9.25 1.53
C LEU A 281 -21.07 -8.30 0.57
N GLY A 282 -22.27 -7.85 0.96
CA GLY A 282 -22.96 -6.68 0.42
C GLY A 282 -22.65 -5.41 1.23
N THR A 283 -23.30 -4.30 0.89
CA THR A 283 -23.22 -3.03 1.64
C THR A 283 -23.74 -3.24 3.07
N TRP A 284 -22.84 -3.23 4.06
CA TRP A 284 -23.20 -3.38 5.48
C TRP A 284 -23.31 -2.03 6.17
N ASN A 285 -24.28 -1.85 7.05
CA ASN A 285 -24.24 -0.80 8.07
C ASN A 285 -23.64 -1.40 9.35
N ILE A 286 -22.42 -0.99 9.71
CA ILE A 286 -21.76 -1.39 10.94
C ILE A 286 -21.90 -0.26 11.96
N SER A 287 -22.37 -0.56 13.17
CA SER A 287 -22.28 0.37 14.29
C SER A 287 -20.96 0.14 15.02
N LEU A 288 -20.01 1.07 14.90
CA LEU A 288 -18.73 1.03 15.61
C LEU A 288 -18.85 1.82 16.91
N VAL A 289 -18.17 1.41 17.98
CA VAL A 289 -18.07 2.21 19.22
C VAL A 289 -16.68 2.81 19.27
N LEU A 290 -16.58 4.14 19.17
CA LEU A 290 -15.32 4.87 19.25
C LEU A 290 -15.23 5.62 20.58
N LYS A 291 -14.07 5.54 21.22
CA LYS A 291 -13.80 6.19 22.50
C LYS A 291 -12.78 7.29 22.26
N GLY A 292 -13.15 8.53 22.60
CA GLY A 292 -12.30 9.70 22.43
C GLY A 292 -11.78 10.20 23.77
N THR A 293 -10.47 10.34 23.90
CA THR A 293 -9.79 11.01 25.02
C THR A 293 -9.43 12.43 24.61
N SER A 294 -9.77 13.43 25.44
CA SER A 294 -9.23 14.78 25.32
C SER A 294 -8.16 14.98 26.40
N LEU A 295 -6.98 15.49 26.02
CA LEU A 295 -5.99 16.01 26.97
C LEU A 295 -6.54 17.21 27.73
#